data_AF-A0A413IW29-F1
#
_entry.id   AF-A0A413IW29-F1
#
_cell.length_a   1.000
_cell.length_b   1.000
_cell.length_c   1.000
_cell.angle_alpha   90.00
_cell.angle_beta   90.00
_cell.angle_gamma   90.00
#
_symmetry.space_group_name_H-M   'P 1'
#
loop_
_entity.id
_entity.type
_entity.pdbx_description
1 polymer ?
#
loop_
_entity_poly.entity_id
_entity_poly.type
_entity_poly.pdbx_seq_one_letter_code
_entity_poly.pdbx_strand_id
1 'polypeptide(L)'
;MNERQITPVTHQSNVPVGINFFDPTTIETLNRFSTMFANSSLVPESYRIGGVVGGKTGEGPKKTVSEAEAVANCVIAFDVATRIGASPLMVMQNLYIVYGRPSWSSKFLIATINTCGRFEPLKFELTSNGVCNNGVANVKCVAWTTPKGVTHDENGKPVTSKSPLALRGTAVTIQMAIDEGWYSKNGSKWRTMPEQMLRYRAASFWCSTYSPELSMGMRTVEENVEDADYVDVTEQVAKEISTQANKGTISFDDAVAPVSNEVPAGVDPETGEIKEPQGETSTENQASTEDDGPGY
;
A
#
# COMPACT_ATOMS: atom_id res chain seq x y z
N MET A 1 -12.77 29.51 51.20
CA MET A 1 -13.33 29.32 49.84
C MET A 1 -12.14 29.18 48.89
N ASN A 2 -11.79 27.96 48.50
CA ASN A 2 -10.69 27.71 47.57
C ASN A 2 -11.23 27.70 46.15
N GLU A 3 -10.88 28.72 45.38
CA GLU A 3 -11.14 28.78 43.94
C GLU A 3 -10.29 27.74 43.22
N ARG A 4 -10.95 26.78 42.56
CA ARG A 4 -10.30 25.84 41.64
C ARG A 4 -9.94 26.62 40.37
N GLN A 5 -8.65 26.84 40.14
CA GLN A 5 -8.15 27.27 38.83
C GLN A 5 -8.44 26.17 37.80
N ILE A 6 -9.33 26.48 36.86
CA ILE A 6 -9.60 25.66 35.68
C ILE A 6 -8.53 26.01 34.67
N THR A 7 -7.51 25.17 34.54
CA THR A 7 -6.55 25.26 33.43
C THR A 7 -7.25 24.82 32.14
N PRO A 8 -7.19 25.62 31.05
CA PRO A 8 -7.74 25.18 29.78
C PRO A 8 -6.90 24.04 29.22
N VAL A 9 -7.53 22.87 29.03
CA VAL A 9 -6.95 21.76 28.28
C VAL A 9 -6.90 22.18 26.82
N THR A 10 -5.74 22.68 26.39
CA THR A 10 -5.46 22.91 24.98
C THR A 10 -5.43 21.55 24.29
N HIS A 11 -6.53 21.19 23.61
CA HIS A 11 -6.54 20.05 22.69
C HIS A 11 -5.68 20.43 21.47
N GLN A 12 -4.36 20.26 21.59
CA GLN A 12 -3.53 20.17 20.40
C GLN A 12 -3.91 18.88 19.69
N SER A 13 -4.65 18.99 18.59
CA SER A 13 -4.81 17.91 17.64
C SER A 13 -3.47 17.70 16.94
N ASN A 14 -2.52 17.09 17.64
CA ASN A 14 -1.31 16.56 17.04
C ASN A 14 -1.74 15.27 16.33
N VAL A 15 -2.08 15.38 15.05
CA VAL A 15 -2.26 14.19 14.21
C VAL A 15 -0.96 13.39 14.34
N PRO A 16 -0.97 12.14 14.81
CA PRO A 16 0.26 11.39 14.98
C PRO A 16 0.99 11.31 13.64
N VAL A 17 2.27 11.67 13.65
CA VAL A 17 3.17 11.56 12.50
C VAL A 17 3.46 10.07 12.28
N GLY A 18 2.52 9.36 11.66
CA GLY A 18 2.65 7.94 11.33
C GLY A 18 2.83 7.00 12.53
N ILE A 19 2.99 5.71 12.24
CA ILE A 19 3.38 4.71 13.24
C ILE A 19 4.90 4.71 13.36
N ASN A 20 5.43 4.75 14.60
CA ASN A 20 6.86 4.62 14.82
C ASN A 20 7.30 3.14 14.73
N PHE A 21 7.82 2.75 13.57
CA PHE A 21 8.32 1.40 13.32
C PHE A 21 9.65 1.06 14.01
N PHE A 22 10.31 2.02 14.67
CA PHE A 22 11.58 1.79 15.35
C PHE A 22 11.43 1.60 16.86
N ASP A 23 10.23 1.80 17.40
CA ASP A 23 9.94 1.54 18.80
C ASP A 23 9.44 0.10 18.99
N PRO A 24 10.16 -0.75 19.75
CA PRO A 24 9.75 -2.13 19.99
C PRO A 24 8.34 -2.27 20.57
N THR A 25 7.94 -1.35 21.45
CA THR A 25 6.62 -1.43 22.11
C THR A 25 5.48 -1.15 21.14
N THR A 26 5.69 -0.21 20.22
CA THR A 26 4.77 0.09 19.13
C THR A 26 4.63 -1.09 18.19
N ILE A 27 5.74 -1.74 17.81
CA ILE A 27 5.72 -2.92 16.93
C ILE A 27 4.96 -4.09 17.57
N GLU A 28 5.21 -4.38 18.85
CA GLU A 28 4.53 -5.46 19.57
C GLU A 28 3.02 -5.19 19.65
N THR A 29 2.64 -3.97 19.99
CA THR A 29 1.24 -3.55 20.07
C THR A 29 0.56 -3.65 18.70
N LEU A 30 1.24 -3.19 17.65
CA LEU A 30 0.75 -3.24 16.28
C LEU A 30 0.56 -4.68 15.79
N ASN A 31 1.47 -5.58 16.13
CA ASN A 31 1.36 -7.00 15.80
C ASN A 31 0.13 -7.62 16.49
N ARG A 32 -0.07 -7.35 17.79
CA ARG A 32 -1.24 -7.83 18.54
C ARG A 32 -2.54 -7.35 17.91
N PHE A 33 -2.67 -6.06 17.61
CA PHE A 33 -3.86 -5.52 16.94
C PHE A 33 -4.05 -6.10 15.53
N SER A 34 -2.98 -6.22 14.75
CA SER A 34 -3.03 -6.79 13.40
C SER A 34 -3.50 -8.24 13.41
N THR A 35 -3.03 -9.03 14.38
CA THR A 35 -3.48 -10.42 14.59
C THR A 35 -4.96 -10.47 15.00
N MET A 36 -5.42 -9.56 15.87
CA MET A 36 -6.84 -9.48 16.22
C MET A 36 -7.73 -9.15 15.01
N PHE A 37 -7.34 -8.19 14.18
CA PHE A 37 -8.08 -7.81 12.98
C PHE A 37 -8.07 -8.93 11.93
N ALA A 38 -6.93 -9.60 11.76
CA ALA A 38 -6.79 -10.68 10.79
C ALA A 38 -7.65 -11.92 11.10
N ASN A 39 -8.07 -12.10 12.36
CA ASN A 39 -9.00 -13.16 12.77
C ASN A 39 -10.47 -12.75 12.69
N SER A 40 -10.78 -11.48 12.43
CA SER A 40 -12.16 -10.98 12.39
C SER A 40 -12.83 -11.24 11.03
N SER A 41 -14.08 -11.73 11.07
CA SER A 41 -14.90 -11.92 9.87
C SER A 41 -15.41 -10.61 9.27
N LEU A 42 -15.40 -9.50 10.03
CA LEU A 42 -15.80 -8.17 9.55
C LEU A 42 -14.71 -7.51 8.68
N VAL A 43 -13.49 -8.04 8.75
CA VAL A 43 -12.35 -7.55 7.99
C VAL A 43 -12.33 -8.21 6.60
N PRO A 44 -12.05 -7.45 5.51
CA PRO A 44 -12.05 -8.00 4.15
C PRO A 44 -11.09 -9.17 3.97
N GLU A 45 -11.36 -10.02 2.98
CA GLU A 45 -10.65 -11.29 2.78
C GLU A 45 -9.13 -11.11 2.55
N SER A 46 -8.70 -9.99 1.99
CA SER A 46 -7.28 -9.65 1.80
C SER A 46 -6.50 -9.42 3.09
N TYR A 47 -7.19 -9.10 4.17
CA TYR A 47 -6.60 -8.79 5.47
C TYR A 47 -6.85 -9.92 6.48
N ARG A 48 -7.46 -11.05 6.06
CA ARG A 48 -7.92 -12.11 6.95
C ARG A 48 -7.12 -13.40 6.76
N ILE A 49 -6.82 -14.08 7.87
CA ILE A 49 -6.20 -15.40 7.83
C ILE A 49 -7.16 -16.37 7.13
N GLY A 50 -6.66 -17.08 6.11
CA GLY A 50 -7.46 -18.02 5.32
C GLY A 50 -8.47 -17.36 4.37
N GLY A 51 -8.43 -16.03 4.24
CA GLY A 51 -9.21 -15.33 3.21
C GLY A 51 -8.78 -15.76 1.81
N VAL A 52 -9.73 -15.83 0.87
CA VAL A 52 -9.44 -16.20 -0.52
C VAL A 52 -9.44 -14.94 -1.36
N VAL A 53 -8.27 -14.53 -1.85
CA VAL A 53 -8.11 -13.39 -2.73
C VAL A 53 -7.92 -13.84 -4.17
N GLY A 54 -8.44 -13.06 -5.11
CA GLY A 54 -8.48 -13.40 -6.53
C GLY A 54 -9.72 -14.20 -6.94
N GLY A 55 -10.06 -14.14 -8.24
CA GLY A 55 -11.03 -15.07 -8.83
C GLY A 55 -12.53 -14.71 -8.75
N LYS A 56 -12.92 -13.44 -8.93
CA LYS A 56 -14.32 -13.09 -9.28
C LYS A 56 -14.51 -12.25 -10.55
N THR A 57 -13.47 -11.59 -11.05
CA THR A 57 -13.47 -10.92 -12.36
C THR A 57 -12.01 -10.78 -12.83
N GLY A 58 -11.58 -11.61 -13.78
CA GLY A 58 -10.27 -11.50 -14.44
C GLY A 58 -9.13 -12.33 -13.83
N GLU A 59 -9.08 -13.60 -14.22
CA GLU A 59 -7.84 -14.32 -14.62
C GLU A 59 -6.62 -14.22 -13.69
N GLY A 60 -6.80 -14.67 -12.45
CA GLY A 60 -5.68 -15.02 -11.58
C GLY A 60 -6.03 -16.24 -10.73
N PRO A 61 -5.04 -17.09 -10.37
CA PRO A 61 -5.28 -18.20 -9.47
C PRO A 61 -5.83 -17.67 -8.14
N LYS A 62 -6.85 -18.36 -7.61
CA LYS A 62 -7.32 -18.10 -6.25
C LYS A 62 -6.17 -18.37 -5.29
N LYS A 63 -5.83 -17.38 -4.47
CA LYS A 63 -4.77 -17.48 -3.47
C LYS A 63 -5.38 -17.39 -2.09
N THR A 64 -5.03 -18.34 -1.22
CA THR A 64 -5.36 -18.25 0.19
C THR A 64 -4.33 -17.37 0.88
N VAL A 65 -4.79 -16.39 1.65
CA VAL A 65 -3.95 -15.48 2.43
C VAL A 65 -3.40 -16.24 3.64
N SER A 66 -2.07 -16.33 3.74
CA SER A 66 -1.39 -16.92 4.90
C SER A 66 -1.52 -16.01 6.14
N GLU A 67 -1.27 -16.56 7.33
CA GLU A 67 -1.29 -15.77 8.57
C GLU A 67 -0.32 -14.58 8.52
N ALA A 68 0.93 -14.83 8.12
CA ALA A 68 1.95 -13.79 8.00
C ALA A 68 1.55 -12.68 7.01
N GLU A 69 0.92 -13.06 5.89
CA GLU A 69 0.45 -12.11 4.88
C GLU A 69 -0.74 -11.28 5.39
N ALA A 70 -1.70 -11.91 6.07
CA ALA A 70 -2.85 -11.20 6.63
C ALA A 70 -2.41 -10.17 7.69
N VAL A 71 -1.52 -10.58 8.60
CA VAL A 71 -0.96 -9.69 9.63
C VAL A 71 -0.16 -8.56 8.98
N ALA A 72 0.69 -8.84 7.98
CA ALA A 72 1.44 -7.81 7.27
C ALA A 72 0.52 -6.81 6.54
N ASN A 73 -0.54 -7.29 5.87
CA ASN A 73 -1.53 -6.43 5.23
C ASN A 73 -2.23 -5.53 6.25
N CYS A 74 -2.58 -6.05 7.43
CA CYS A 74 -3.15 -5.27 8.52
C CYS A 74 -2.19 -4.18 9.00
N VAL A 75 -0.91 -4.50 9.21
CA VAL A 75 0.13 -3.54 9.60
C VAL A 75 0.20 -2.37 8.61
N ILE A 76 0.22 -2.67 7.31
CA ILE A 76 0.21 -1.64 6.26
C ILE A 76 -1.06 -0.78 6.35
N ALA A 77 -2.23 -1.41 6.51
CA ALA A 77 -3.49 -0.67 6.62
C ALA A 77 -3.53 0.24 7.87
N PHE A 78 -2.94 -0.18 8.99
CA PHE A 78 -2.79 0.67 10.17
C PHE A 78 -1.90 1.89 9.89
N ASP A 79 -0.75 1.70 9.25
CA ASP A 79 0.14 2.83 8.91
C ASP A 79 -0.55 3.83 7.96
N VAL A 80 -1.19 3.30 6.91
CA VAL A 80 -2.00 4.10 5.99
C VAL A 80 -3.09 4.87 6.75
N ALA A 81 -3.81 4.21 7.66
CA ALA A 81 -4.87 4.83 8.45
C ALA A 81 -4.35 5.96 9.35
N THR A 82 -3.20 5.77 10.00
CA THR A 82 -2.57 6.80 10.81
C THR A 82 -2.14 8.00 9.96
N ARG A 83 -1.57 7.77 8.77
CA ARG A 83 -1.11 8.86 7.87
C ARG A 83 -2.24 9.75 7.37
N ILE A 84 -3.37 9.16 7.00
CA ILE A 84 -4.53 9.93 6.48
C ILE A 84 -5.50 10.36 7.57
N GLY A 85 -5.26 10.00 8.84
CA GLY A 85 -6.17 10.29 9.95
C GLY A 85 -7.51 9.55 9.86
N ALA A 86 -7.51 8.34 9.31
CA ALA A 86 -8.70 7.51 9.12
C ALA A 86 -8.79 6.38 10.15
N SER A 87 -9.97 5.78 10.30
CA SER A 87 -10.07 4.52 11.05
C SER A 87 -9.49 3.35 10.23
N PRO A 88 -8.75 2.41 10.87
CA PRO A 88 -8.16 1.27 10.17
C PRO A 88 -9.17 0.42 9.41
N LEU A 89 -10.35 0.19 9.99
CA LEU A 89 -11.41 -0.57 9.34
C LEU A 89 -11.92 0.13 8.08
N MET A 90 -12.04 1.46 8.09
CA MET A 90 -12.47 2.23 6.93
C MET A 90 -11.43 2.15 5.80
N VAL A 91 -10.14 2.17 6.13
CA VAL A 91 -9.06 1.94 5.15
C VAL A 91 -9.14 0.54 4.56
N MET A 92 -9.19 -0.50 5.41
CA MET A 92 -9.22 -1.89 4.95
C MET A 92 -10.41 -2.16 4.02
N GLN A 93 -11.58 -1.58 4.30
CA GLN A 93 -12.78 -1.75 3.47
C GLN A 93 -12.70 -1.07 2.10
N ASN A 94 -11.88 -0.04 1.95
CA ASN A 94 -11.84 0.81 0.75
C ASN A 94 -10.54 0.73 -0.04
N LEU A 95 -9.53 0.05 0.49
CA LEU A 95 -8.26 -0.20 -0.16
C LEU A 95 -8.33 -1.55 -0.88
N TYR A 96 -8.31 -1.51 -2.21
CA TYR A 96 -8.37 -2.67 -3.08
C TYR A 96 -7.01 -2.93 -3.69
N ILE A 97 -6.71 -4.19 -3.96
CA ILE A 97 -5.50 -4.58 -4.70
C ILE A 97 -5.93 -4.90 -6.12
N VAL A 98 -5.49 -4.08 -7.08
CA VAL A 98 -5.75 -4.25 -8.51
C VAL A 98 -4.41 -4.53 -9.19
N TYR A 99 -4.25 -5.73 -9.74
CA TYR A 99 -2.99 -6.18 -10.38
C TYR A 99 -1.74 -5.94 -9.51
N GLY A 100 -1.83 -6.26 -8.22
CA GLY A 100 -0.74 -6.08 -7.27
C GLY A 100 -0.50 -4.64 -6.81
N ARG A 101 -1.28 -3.67 -7.29
CA ARG A 101 -1.18 -2.26 -6.89
C ARG A 101 -2.33 -1.90 -5.94
N PRO A 102 -2.05 -1.25 -4.80
CA PRO A 102 -3.11 -0.72 -3.95
C PRO A 102 -3.85 0.41 -4.66
N SER A 103 -5.17 0.46 -4.50
CA SER A 103 -6.07 1.40 -5.18
C SER A 103 -7.23 1.75 -4.28
N TRP A 104 -7.59 3.03 -4.23
CA TRP A 104 -8.74 3.48 -3.44
C TRP A 104 -10.04 3.30 -4.20
N SER A 105 -11.15 3.07 -3.51
CA SER A 105 -12.46 3.30 -4.14
C SER A 105 -12.65 4.80 -4.41
N SER A 106 -13.24 5.15 -5.55
CA SER A 106 -13.61 6.55 -5.82
C SER A 106 -14.56 7.11 -4.76
N LYS A 107 -15.44 6.28 -4.21
CA LYS A 107 -16.36 6.67 -3.13
C LYS A 107 -15.60 7.07 -1.86
N PHE A 108 -14.56 6.33 -1.49
CA PHE A 108 -13.70 6.67 -0.36
C PHE A 108 -12.96 7.97 -0.59
N LEU A 109 -12.39 8.15 -1.78
CA LEU A 109 -11.66 9.37 -2.12
C LEU A 109 -12.56 10.62 -2.11
N ILE A 110 -13.80 10.51 -2.58
CA ILE A 110 -14.80 11.59 -2.44
C ILE A 110 -15.11 11.87 -0.97
N ALA A 111 -15.26 10.81 -0.15
CA ALA A 111 -15.54 10.97 1.27
C ALA A 111 -14.38 11.65 2.00
N THR A 112 -13.13 11.26 1.73
CA THR A 112 -11.94 11.87 2.36
C THR A 112 -11.79 13.33 1.97
N ILE A 113 -12.06 13.72 0.71
CA ILE A 113 -12.12 15.14 0.32
C ILE A 113 -13.18 15.88 1.14
N ASN A 114 -14.37 15.32 1.30
CA ASN A 114 -15.45 15.98 2.01
C ASN A 114 -15.19 16.12 3.51
N THR A 115 -14.41 15.21 4.10
CA THR A 115 -14.10 15.20 5.54
C THR A 115 -12.73 15.80 5.88
N CYS A 116 -11.88 16.14 4.91
CA CYS A 116 -10.52 16.63 5.17
C CYS A 116 -10.47 17.99 5.90
N GLY A 117 -11.59 18.72 5.95
CA GLY A 117 -11.67 20.01 6.62
C GLY A 117 -10.97 21.17 5.91
N ARG A 118 -10.37 20.94 4.74
CA ARG A 118 -9.75 21.98 3.89
C ARG A 118 -10.71 22.58 2.87
N PHE A 119 -11.69 21.78 2.43
CA PHE A 119 -12.61 22.14 1.35
C PHE A 119 -14.06 22.03 1.81
N GLU A 120 -14.95 22.73 1.11
CA GLU A 120 -16.38 22.42 1.11
C GLU A 120 -16.64 21.06 0.43
N PRO A 121 -17.84 20.47 0.61
CA PRO A 121 -18.18 19.22 -0.06
C PRO A 121 -18.01 19.32 -1.58
N LEU A 122 -17.38 18.30 -2.17
CA LEU A 122 -17.13 18.20 -3.60
C LEU A 122 -18.45 18.22 -4.37
N LYS A 123 -18.55 19.13 -5.34
CA LYS A 123 -19.71 19.32 -6.21
C LYS A 123 -19.37 18.90 -7.64
N PHE A 124 -20.39 18.50 -8.38
CA PHE A 124 -20.25 18.08 -9.77
C PHE A 124 -21.13 18.93 -10.67
N GLU A 125 -20.53 19.52 -11.71
CA GLU A 125 -21.26 20.17 -12.79
C GLU A 125 -21.33 19.20 -13.98
N LEU A 126 -22.54 18.82 -14.36
CA LEU A 126 -22.79 18.05 -15.57
C LEU A 126 -23.35 18.97 -16.65
N THR A 127 -22.73 18.95 -17.82
CA THR A 127 -23.19 19.67 -19.01
C THR A 127 -23.36 18.69 -20.15
N SER A 128 -24.52 18.71 -20.80
CA SER A 128 -24.74 17.95 -22.04
C SER A 128 -24.21 18.74 -23.23
N ASN A 129 -23.26 18.17 -23.96
CA ASN A 129 -22.59 18.74 -25.13
C ASN A 129 -23.00 18.02 -26.42
N GLY A 130 -24.30 17.78 -26.61
CA GLY A 130 -24.82 17.12 -27.80
C GLY A 130 -24.57 15.61 -27.78
N VAL A 131 -24.17 15.04 -28.92
CA VAL A 131 -24.05 13.59 -29.13
C VAL A 131 -22.61 13.25 -29.56
N CYS A 132 -22.03 12.20 -28.99
CA CYS A 132 -20.74 11.61 -29.34
C CYS A 132 -20.78 10.95 -30.71
N ASN A 133 -19.59 10.64 -31.26
CA ASN A 133 -19.42 9.98 -32.56
C ASN A 133 -20.13 8.63 -32.69
N ASN A 134 -20.46 7.98 -31.57
CA ASN A 134 -21.16 6.70 -31.50
C ASN A 134 -22.68 6.83 -31.21
N GLY A 135 -23.25 8.02 -31.28
CA GLY A 135 -24.69 8.25 -31.04
C GLY A 135 -25.10 8.36 -29.57
N VAL A 136 -24.16 8.29 -28.62
CA VAL A 136 -24.43 8.45 -27.18
C VAL A 136 -24.39 9.93 -26.79
N ALA A 137 -25.22 10.39 -25.85
CA ALA A 137 -25.16 11.77 -25.38
C ALA A 137 -23.77 12.12 -24.81
N ASN A 138 -23.14 13.17 -25.34
CA ASN A 138 -21.83 13.61 -24.90
C ASN A 138 -21.97 14.43 -23.61
N VAL A 139 -21.93 13.75 -22.48
CA VAL A 139 -21.97 14.39 -21.17
C VAL A 139 -20.56 14.77 -20.74
N LYS A 140 -20.40 15.99 -20.27
CA LYS A 140 -19.19 16.52 -19.64
C LYS A 140 -19.44 16.66 -18.15
N CYS A 141 -18.55 16.12 -17.32
CA CYS A 141 -18.57 16.27 -15.87
C CYS A 141 -17.32 17.02 -15.40
N VAL A 142 -17.50 17.96 -14.48
CA VAL A 142 -16.41 18.68 -13.83
C VAL A 142 -16.63 18.63 -12.34
N ALA A 143 -15.63 18.12 -11.62
CA ALA A 143 -15.60 18.18 -10.17
C ALA A 143 -15.02 19.53 -9.73
N TRP A 144 -15.66 20.18 -8.77
CA TRP A 144 -15.20 21.44 -8.22
C TRP A 144 -15.57 21.57 -6.75
N THR A 145 -14.81 22.37 -6.03
CA THR A 145 -15.11 22.76 -4.65
C THR A 145 -14.52 24.14 -4.37
N THR A 146 -14.74 24.65 -3.17
CA THR A 146 -14.16 25.88 -2.67
C THR A 146 -13.38 25.60 -1.38
N PRO A 147 -12.43 26.47 -1.00
CA PRO A 147 -11.84 26.41 0.34
C PRO A 147 -12.94 26.47 1.40
N LYS A 148 -12.75 25.77 2.52
CA LYS A 148 -13.73 25.70 3.61
C LYS A 148 -14.14 27.11 4.07
N GLY A 149 -15.45 27.33 4.19
CA GLY A 149 -16.04 28.62 4.59
C GLY A 149 -16.26 29.60 3.43
N VAL A 150 -15.67 29.37 2.25
CA VAL A 150 -15.88 30.22 1.06
C VAL A 150 -17.12 29.72 0.31
N THR A 151 -18.28 30.25 0.69
CA THR A 151 -19.57 29.89 0.09
C THR A 151 -20.17 31.00 -0.78
N HIS A 152 -19.77 32.25 -0.54
CA HIS A 152 -20.23 33.42 -1.26
C HIS A 152 -19.04 34.21 -1.83
N ASP A 153 -19.26 34.90 -2.95
CA ASP A 153 -18.30 35.83 -3.54
C ASP A 153 -18.26 37.16 -2.76
N GLU A 154 -17.37 38.06 -3.19
CA GLU A 154 -17.24 39.41 -2.62
C GLU A 154 -18.52 40.25 -2.67
N ASN A 155 -19.48 39.88 -3.54
CA ASN A 155 -20.77 40.55 -3.72
C ASN A 155 -21.91 39.84 -2.96
N GLY A 156 -21.60 38.82 -2.13
CA GLY A 156 -22.59 38.06 -1.38
C GLY A 156 -23.42 37.08 -2.21
N LYS A 157 -23.01 36.75 -3.45
CA LYS A 157 -23.66 35.72 -4.29
C LYS A 157 -23.01 34.36 -4.06
N PRO A 158 -23.79 33.26 -4.10
CA PRO A 158 -23.23 31.92 -3.92
C PRO A 158 -22.19 31.60 -5.00
N VAL A 159 -21.06 31.03 -4.59
CA VAL A 159 -19.98 30.64 -5.50
C VAL A 159 -20.46 29.49 -6.40
N THR A 160 -20.23 29.64 -7.69
CA THR A 160 -20.58 28.64 -8.72
C THR A 160 -19.30 28.01 -9.28
N SER A 161 -19.45 26.95 -10.08
CA SER A 161 -18.32 26.29 -10.74
C SER A 161 -17.47 27.20 -11.64
N LYS A 162 -18.05 28.32 -12.11
CA LYS A 162 -17.40 29.29 -13.01
C LYS A 162 -16.82 30.49 -12.27
N SER A 163 -17.02 30.57 -10.96
CA SER A 163 -16.48 31.64 -10.14
C SER A 163 -14.96 31.48 -9.97
N PRO A 164 -14.19 32.57 -9.86
CA PRO A 164 -12.73 32.52 -9.75
C PRO A 164 -12.24 31.84 -8.45
N LEU A 165 -13.08 31.82 -7.42
CA LEU A 165 -12.80 31.18 -6.12
C LEU A 165 -13.03 29.65 -6.16
N ALA A 166 -13.60 29.11 -7.23
CA ALA A 166 -13.84 27.68 -7.37
C ALA A 166 -12.58 26.94 -7.83
N LEU A 167 -12.17 25.94 -7.07
CA LEU A 167 -11.11 25.00 -7.43
C LEU A 167 -11.71 23.97 -8.38
N ARG A 168 -11.52 24.18 -9.68
CA ARG A 168 -12.13 23.42 -10.76
C ARG A 168 -11.18 22.38 -11.33
N GLY A 169 -11.57 21.12 -11.30
CA GLY A 169 -10.78 20.01 -11.86
C GLY A 169 -10.88 19.90 -13.37
N THR A 170 -10.12 18.96 -13.93
CA THR A 170 -10.16 18.59 -15.34
C THR A 170 -11.56 18.12 -15.73
N ALA A 171 -12.04 18.58 -16.90
CA ALA A 171 -13.32 18.14 -17.43
C ALA A 171 -13.20 16.74 -18.01
N VAL A 172 -14.05 15.82 -17.55
CA VAL A 172 -14.13 14.45 -18.08
C VAL A 172 -15.35 14.35 -18.98
N THR A 173 -15.21 13.81 -20.18
CA THR A 173 -16.31 13.69 -21.15
C THR A 173 -16.56 12.23 -21.53
N ILE A 174 -17.79 11.93 -21.99
CA ILE A 174 -18.08 10.62 -22.57
C ILE A 174 -17.22 10.35 -23.81
N GLN A 175 -16.92 11.38 -24.61
CA GLN A 175 -16.00 11.20 -25.73
C GLN A 175 -14.62 10.72 -25.28
N MET A 176 -14.05 11.37 -24.25
CA MET A 176 -12.80 10.89 -23.62
C MET A 176 -12.92 9.46 -23.12
N ALA A 177 -14.04 9.10 -22.48
CA ALA A 177 -14.27 7.74 -22.00
C ALA A 177 -14.39 6.69 -23.13
N ILE A 178 -14.77 7.10 -24.34
CA ILE A 178 -14.79 6.22 -25.51
C ILE A 178 -13.38 6.08 -26.07
N ASP A 179 -12.66 7.20 -26.21
CA ASP A 179 -11.31 7.26 -26.78
C ASP A 179 -10.30 6.48 -25.91
N GLU A 180 -10.45 6.58 -24.58
CA GLU A 180 -9.65 5.83 -23.58
C GLU A 180 -10.19 4.40 -23.34
N GLY A 181 -11.28 4.00 -24.00
CA GLY A 181 -11.83 2.64 -23.91
C GLY A 181 -12.61 2.30 -22.63
N TRP A 182 -12.76 3.23 -21.69
CA TRP A 182 -13.52 3.06 -20.44
C TRP A 182 -14.99 2.65 -20.67
N TYR A 183 -15.61 3.24 -21.69
CA TYR A 183 -17.03 3.04 -22.01
C TYR A 183 -17.31 1.73 -22.76
N SER A 184 -16.35 1.29 -23.59
CA SER A 184 -16.56 0.23 -24.59
C SER A 184 -16.17 -1.17 -24.10
N LYS A 185 -15.58 -1.30 -22.91
CA LYS A 185 -15.14 -2.60 -22.36
C LYS A 185 -16.34 -3.55 -22.16
N ASN A 186 -16.21 -4.79 -22.63
CA ASN A 186 -17.29 -5.77 -22.55
C ASN A 186 -17.57 -6.13 -21.08
N GLY A 187 -18.85 -6.10 -20.67
CA GLY A 187 -19.25 -6.24 -19.26
C GLY A 187 -19.11 -4.96 -18.41
N SER A 188 -18.74 -3.82 -19.00
CA SER A 188 -18.64 -2.54 -18.29
C SER A 188 -20.01 -2.06 -17.80
N LYS A 189 -20.12 -1.90 -16.47
CA LYS A 189 -21.29 -1.26 -15.81
C LYS A 189 -21.43 0.22 -16.20
N TRP A 190 -20.40 0.83 -16.79
CA TRP A 190 -20.41 2.25 -17.14
C TRP A 190 -21.32 2.57 -18.33
N ARG A 191 -21.65 1.59 -19.16
CA ARG A 191 -22.62 1.76 -20.25
C ARG A 191 -24.02 2.13 -19.73
N THR A 192 -24.42 1.54 -18.60
CA THR A 192 -25.72 1.80 -17.98
C THR A 192 -25.68 2.93 -16.96
N MET A 193 -24.49 3.30 -16.46
CA MET A 193 -24.30 4.40 -15.50
C MET A 193 -23.18 5.38 -15.90
N PRO A 194 -23.30 6.06 -17.07
CA PRO A 194 -22.25 6.94 -17.57
C PRO A 194 -21.99 8.15 -16.65
N GLU A 195 -23.02 8.75 -16.06
CA GLU A 195 -22.84 9.89 -15.17
C GLU A 195 -22.06 9.55 -13.91
N GLN A 196 -22.26 8.36 -13.35
CA GLN A 196 -21.56 7.93 -12.13
C GLN A 196 -20.08 7.71 -12.41
N MET A 197 -19.76 7.06 -13.54
CA MET A 197 -18.39 6.91 -14.03
C MET A 197 -17.71 8.28 -14.16
N LEU A 198 -18.36 9.23 -14.84
CA LEU A 198 -17.82 10.58 -15.02
C LEU A 198 -17.57 11.31 -13.69
N ARG A 199 -18.49 11.21 -12.72
CA ARG A 199 -18.31 11.81 -11.38
C ARG A 199 -17.10 11.20 -10.66
N TYR A 200 -16.95 9.88 -10.69
CA TYR A 200 -15.84 9.18 -10.04
C TYR A 200 -14.49 9.56 -10.66
N ARG A 201 -14.41 9.59 -12.00
CA ARG A 201 -13.21 10.04 -12.71
C ARG A 201 -12.88 11.50 -12.44
N ALA A 202 -13.86 12.38 -12.52
CA ALA A 202 -13.67 13.80 -12.24
C ALA A 202 -13.19 14.03 -10.80
N ALA A 203 -13.72 13.28 -9.83
CA ALA A 203 -13.28 13.36 -8.43
C ALA A 203 -11.83 12.88 -8.25
N SER A 204 -11.45 11.76 -8.88
CA SER A 204 -10.07 11.26 -8.82
C SER A 204 -9.09 12.28 -9.40
N PHE A 205 -9.36 12.79 -10.61
CA PHE A 205 -8.50 13.78 -11.27
C PHE A 205 -8.39 15.08 -10.46
N TRP A 206 -9.50 15.51 -9.84
CA TRP A 206 -9.48 16.65 -8.94
C TRP A 206 -8.57 16.41 -7.73
N CYS A 207 -8.70 15.24 -7.09
CA CYS A 207 -7.87 14.85 -5.95
C CYS A 207 -6.38 14.83 -6.31
N SER A 208 -6.02 14.16 -7.41
CA SER A 208 -4.63 14.09 -7.88
C SER A 208 -4.03 15.47 -8.15
N THR A 209 -4.84 16.44 -8.54
CA THR A 209 -4.37 17.81 -8.85
C THR A 209 -4.26 18.69 -7.60
N TYR A 210 -5.28 18.71 -6.76
CA TYR A 210 -5.40 19.69 -5.67
C TYR A 210 -5.03 19.16 -4.29
N SER A 211 -5.14 17.85 -4.07
CA SER A 211 -4.93 17.22 -2.77
C SER A 211 -4.39 15.78 -2.90
N PRO A 212 -3.27 15.56 -3.63
CA PRO A 212 -2.72 14.23 -3.85
C PRO A 212 -2.37 13.51 -2.54
N GLU A 213 -2.07 14.25 -1.47
CA GLU A 213 -1.82 13.75 -0.12
C GLU A 213 -2.99 12.93 0.45
N LEU A 214 -4.25 13.28 0.11
CA LEU A 214 -5.42 12.53 0.58
C LEU A 214 -5.55 11.16 -0.08
N SER A 215 -5.06 11.03 -1.30
CA SER A 215 -4.94 9.75 -2.01
C SER A 215 -3.64 9.01 -1.70
N MET A 216 -2.67 9.70 -1.05
CA MET A 216 -1.27 9.27 -0.93
C MET A 216 -0.64 8.86 -2.26
N GLY A 217 -1.04 9.53 -3.36
CA GLY A 217 -0.58 9.22 -4.71
C GLY A 217 -1.14 7.94 -5.32
N MET A 218 -2.05 7.23 -4.62
CA MET A 218 -2.71 6.05 -5.17
C MET A 218 -3.85 6.44 -6.11
N ARG A 219 -3.94 5.71 -7.23
CA ARG A 219 -5.05 5.78 -8.18
C ARG A 219 -6.30 5.11 -7.62
N THR A 220 -7.46 5.43 -8.20
CA THR A 220 -8.67 4.71 -7.83
C THR A 220 -8.76 3.34 -8.53
N VAL A 221 -9.60 2.46 -8.00
CA VAL A 221 -9.87 1.14 -8.59
C VAL A 221 -10.33 1.29 -10.03
N GLU A 222 -11.18 2.28 -10.29
CA GLU A 222 -11.69 2.56 -11.63
C GLU A 222 -10.55 2.89 -12.60
N GLU A 223 -9.57 3.71 -12.18
CA GLU A 223 -8.35 3.99 -12.96
C GLU A 223 -7.50 2.74 -13.18
N ASN A 224 -7.16 2.00 -12.12
CA ASN A 224 -6.23 0.88 -12.26
C ASN A 224 -6.81 -0.34 -12.97
N VAL A 225 -8.14 -0.58 -12.93
CA VAL A 225 -8.76 -1.70 -13.65
C VAL A 225 -8.78 -1.46 -15.17
N GLU A 226 -8.72 -0.20 -15.59
CA GLU A 226 -8.90 0.21 -16.97
C GLU A 226 -7.57 0.60 -17.64
N ASP A 227 -6.63 1.19 -16.89
CA ASP A 227 -5.35 1.70 -17.41
C ASP A 227 -4.16 0.73 -17.24
N ALA A 228 -4.37 -0.47 -16.67
CA ALA A 228 -3.28 -1.43 -16.47
C ALA A 228 -2.87 -2.12 -17.78
N ASP A 229 -1.69 -1.77 -18.30
CA ASP A 229 -0.97 -2.57 -19.28
C ASP A 229 -0.72 -3.97 -18.68
N TYR A 230 -1.34 -4.98 -19.27
CA TYR A 230 -1.18 -6.37 -18.87
C TYR A 230 0.25 -6.82 -19.21
N VAL A 231 1.14 -6.87 -18.21
CA VAL A 231 2.37 -7.64 -18.32
C VAL A 231 2.07 -9.02 -17.75
N ASP A 232 1.80 -9.98 -18.63
CA ASP A 232 1.69 -11.38 -18.24
C ASP A 232 3.05 -11.90 -17.77
N VAL A 233 3.27 -11.89 -16.46
CA VAL A 233 4.50 -12.45 -15.89
C VAL A 233 4.50 -13.98 -16.01
N THR A 234 3.36 -14.62 -16.29
CA THR A 234 3.33 -16.09 -16.50
C THR A 234 4.10 -16.48 -17.76
N GLU A 235 4.09 -15.65 -18.81
CA GLU A 235 4.92 -15.88 -19.99
C GLU A 235 6.42 -15.72 -19.71
N GLN A 236 6.79 -14.76 -18.85
CA GLN A 236 8.19 -14.58 -18.45
C GLN A 236 8.69 -15.74 -17.61
N VAL A 237 7.88 -16.20 -16.64
CA VAL A 237 8.19 -17.37 -15.81
C VAL A 237 8.21 -18.65 -16.67
N ALA A 238 7.30 -18.82 -17.63
CA ALA A 238 7.32 -19.95 -18.55
C ALA A 238 8.55 -19.93 -19.47
N LYS A 239 8.94 -18.75 -19.98
CA LYS A 239 10.18 -18.59 -20.76
C LYS A 239 11.42 -18.86 -19.92
N GLU A 240 11.46 -18.37 -18.69
CA GLU A 240 12.56 -18.59 -17.75
C GLU A 240 12.69 -20.07 -17.35
N ILE A 241 11.57 -20.74 -17.04
CA ILE A 241 11.53 -22.19 -16.84
C ILE A 241 12.02 -22.91 -18.09
N SER A 242 11.54 -22.56 -19.29
CA SER A 242 11.98 -23.23 -20.53
C SER A 242 13.47 -23.02 -20.85
N THR A 243 14.03 -21.87 -20.47
CA THR A 243 15.41 -21.51 -20.78
C THR A 243 16.40 -21.88 -19.69
N GLN A 244 15.98 -22.06 -18.44
CA GLN A 244 16.87 -22.35 -17.31
C GLN A 244 16.61 -23.70 -16.66
N ALA A 245 15.46 -24.35 -16.89
CA ALA A 245 15.24 -25.71 -16.40
C ALA A 245 16.24 -26.68 -17.04
N ASN A 246 16.80 -27.55 -16.21
CA ASN A 246 17.72 -28.64 -16.59
C ASN A 246 19.05 -28.21 -17.25
N LYS A 247 19.46 -26.94 -17.14
CA LYS A 247 20.80 -26.51 -17.58
C LYS A 247 21.92 -26.94 -16.63
N GLY A 248 21.60 -27.24 -15.38
CA GLY A 248 22.53 -27.85 -14.43
C GLY A 248 22.34 -29.37 -14.43
N THR A 249 23.36 -30.11 -14.85
CA THR A 249 23.43 -31.55 -14.57
C THR A 249 23.77 -31.69 -13.10
N ILE A 250 22.84 -32.17 -12.28
CA ILE A 250 23.17 -32.62 -10.91
C ILE A 250 23.88 -33.96 -11.08
N SER A 251 25.21 -33.92 -11.21
CA SER A 251 26.05 -35.10 -11.19
C SER A 251 26.24 -35.55 -9.75
N PHE A 252 25.96 -36.82 -9.46
CA PHE A 252 26.33 -37.42 -8.17
C PHE A 252 27.82 -37.82 -8.11
N ASP A 253 28.58 -37.64 -9.21
CA ASP A 253 30.02 -37.97 -9.27
C ASP A 253 30.95 -36.84 -8.79
N ASP A 254 30.45 -35.62 -8.57
CA ASP A 254 31.27 -34.54 -8.00
C ASP A 254 31.50 -34.68 -6.47
N ALA A 255 31.10 -35.80 -5.89
CA ALA A 255 31.46 -36.22 -4.53
C ALA A 255 32.81 -36.94 -4.44
N VAL A 256 33.67 -36.85 -5.47
CA VAL A 256 35.06 -37.34 -5.40
C VAL A 256 36.04 -36.31 -5.96
N ALA A 257 36.08 -35.12 -5.35
CA ALA A 257 37.36 -34.45 -5.22
C ALA A 257 38.21 -35.26 -4.22
N PRO A 258 39.51 -35.50 -4.46
CA PRO A 258 40.33 -36.26 -3.53
C PRO A 258 40.42 -35.48 -2.23
N VAL A 259 39.76 -36.00 -1.19
CA VAL A 259 40.11 -35.66 0.18
C VAL A 259 41.58 -36.00 0.35
N SER A 260 42.38 -34.99 0.69
CA SER A 260 43.78 -35.19 1.05
C SER A 260 43.84 -36.24 2.18
N ASN A 261 44.54 -37.34 1.95
CA ASN A 261 44.87 -38.35 2.95
C ASN A 261 45.89 -37.83 3.96
N GLU A 262 45.57 -36.77 4.69
CA GLU A 262 46.32 -36.40 5.89
C GLU A 262 45.41 -36.54 7.10
N VAL A 263 45.69 -37.60 7.87
CA VAL A 263 45.07 -37.87 9.15
C VAL A 263 45.47 -36.73 10.10
N PRO A 264 44.52 -36.02 10.73
CA PRO A 264 44.85 -35.04 11.76
C PRO A 264 45.64 -35.70 12.90
N ALA A 265 46.75 -35.11 13.31
CA ALA A 265 47.56 -35.63 14.40
C ALA A 265 46.72 -35.75 15.68
N GLY A 266 46.54 -36.97 16.20
CA GLY A 266 45.86 -37.24 17.48
C GLY A 266 44.79 -38.34 17.48
N VAL A 267 44.51 -38.98 16.34
CA VAL A 267 43.51 -40.06 16.21
C VAL A 267 44.16 -41.36 15.73
N ASP A 268 43.89 -42.47 16.43
CA ASP A 268 44.41 -43.81 16.10
C ASP A 268 43.57 -44.46 14.99
N PRO A 269 44.15 -44.81 13.83
CA PRO A 269 43.40 -45.20 12.63
C PRO A 269 42.78 -46.61 12.65
N GLU A 270 43.06 -47.49 13.63
CA GLU A 270 42.37 -48.79 13.70
C GLU A 270 41.15 -48.80 14.63
N THR A 271 41.16 -48.00 15.70
CA THR A 271 40.08 -48.02 16.71
C THR A 271 39.25 -46.75 16.75
N GLY A 272 39.72 -45.66 16.14
CA GLY A 272 38.98 -44.39 16.05
C GLY A 272 38.88 -43.61 17.37
N GLU A 273 39.67 -43.95 18.39
CA GLU A 273 39.69 -43.19 19.65
C GLU A 273 40.61 -41.96 19.59
N ILE A 274 40.19 -40.89 20.28
CA ILE A 274 40.89 -39.62 20.46
C ILE A 274 41.67 -39.70 21.78
N LYS A 275 42.99 -39.51 21.76
CA LYS A 275 43.78 -39.51 23.01
C LYS A 275 43.67 -38.15 23.70
N GLU A 276 42.97 -38.07 24.83
CA GLU A 276 43.00 -36.88 25.69
C GLU A 276 44.37 -36.72 26.36
N PRO A 277 44.97 -35.52 26.40
CA PRO A 277 46.06 -35.24 27.31
C PRO A 277 45.51 -34.97 28.71
N GLN A 278 45.78 -35.90 29.64
CA GLN A 278 45.68 -35.67 31.08
C GLN A 278 46.61 -34.51 31.48
N GLY A 279 46.12 -33.67 32.39
CA GLY A 279 46.73 -32.39 32.75
C GLY A 279 47.82 -32.41 33.81
N GLU A 280 48.04 -31.18 34.28
CA GLU A 280 48.72 -30.70 35.50
C GLU A 280 50.13 -30.08 35.39
N THR A 281 50.10 -28.74 35.60
CA THR A 281 50.88 -27.96 36.59
C THR A 281 52.22 -27.28 36.25
N SER A 282 52.11 -25.94 36.20
CA SER A 282 52.89 -24.90 36.90
C SER A 282 54.41 -24.77 36.71
N THR A 283 54.85 -23.58 36.28
CA THR A 283 55.71 -22.71 37.11
C THR A 283 55.70 -21.25 36.64
N GLU A 284 55.69 -20.35 37.62
CA GLU A 284 55.80 -18.88 37.53
C GLU A 284 57.15 -18.42 36.95
N ASN A 285 57.19 -17.27 36.26
CA ASN A 285 57.92 -16.10 36.77
C ASN A 285 57.63 -14.79 36.03
N GLN A 286 57.67 -13.72 36.82
CA GLN A 286 57.41 -12.31 36.49
C GLN A 286 58.47 -11.69 35.56
N ALA A 287 58.05 -10.73 34.74
CA ALA A 287 58.83 -9.51 34.50
C ALA A 287 57.91 -8.38 33.99
N SER A 288 57.79 -7.34 34.80
CA SER A 288 57.27 -6.00 34.47
C SER A 288 58.26 -5.23 33.59
N THR A 289 57.76 -4.44 32.65
CA THR A 289 58.28 -3.08 32.37
C THR A 289 57.25 -2.26 31.60
N GLU A 290 57.09 -1.02 32.04
CA GLU A 290 56.37 0.10 31.45
C GLU A 290 56.86 0.42 30.02
N ASP A 291 55.98 1.10 29.26
CA ASP A 291 56.22 2.47 28.76
C ASP A 291 55.87 2.70 27.27
N ASP A 292 55.27 3.88 27.08
CA ASP A 292 55.18 4.71 25.89
C ASP A 292 54.43 4.27 24.62
N GLY A 293 53.29 4.95 24.37
CA GLY A 293 52.92 5.40 23.03
C GLY A 293 53.91 6.47 22.52
N PRO A 294 53.94 6.80 21.22
CA PRO A 294 52.90 7.69 20.70
C PRO A 294 52.51 7.48 19.22
N GLY A 295 51.35 8.04 18.89
CA GLY A 295 50.99 8.79 17.67
C GLY A 295 51.52 8.37 16.30
N TYR A 296 50.59 8.08 15.39
CA TYR A 296 50.21 8.98 14.29
C TYR A 296 48.76 8.71 13.89
#